data_AF-A0A285JJX3-F1
#
_entry.id   AF-A0A285JJX3-F1
#
_cell.length_a   1.000
_cell.length_b   1.000
_cell.length_c   1.000
_cell.angle_alpha   90.00
_cell.angle_beta   90.00
_cell.angle_gamma   90.00
#
_symmetry.space_group_name_H-M   'P 1'
#
loop_
_entity.id
_entity.type
_entity.pdbx_description
1 polymer ?
#
loop_
_entity_poly.entity_id
_entity_poly.type
_entity_poly.pdbx_seq_one_letter_code
_entity_poly.pdbx_strand_id
1 'polypeptide(L)' 'MRGYEFPGYERTIDSHVKNLRRKLGPDGARIVETVLGVGYRLGWSRDR' A
#
# COMPACT_ATOMS: atom_id res chain seq x y z
N MET A 1 -2.28 0.28 -22.38
CA MET A 1 -2.01 0.72 -21.00
C MET A 1 -0.98 -0.21 -20.40
N ARG A 2 0.31 0.18 -20.40
CA ARG A 2 1.37 -0.63 -19.79
C ARG A 2 1.33 -0.39 -18.29
N GLY A 3 1.12 -1.45 -17.51
CA GLY A 3 1.29 -1.42 -16.07
C GLY A 3 2.71 -0.95 -15.74
N TYR A 4 2.80 -0.02 -14.81
CA TYR A 4 4.01 0.65 -14.36
C TYR A 4 4.97 -0.30 -13.63
N GLU A 5 5.49 -1.32 -14.32
CA GLU A 5 6.62 -2.11 -13.83
C GLU A 5 7.91 -1.34 -14.12
N PHE A 6 8.11 -0.24 -13.38
CA PHE A 6 9.41 0.42 -13.30
C PHE A 6 10.05 0.00 -11.98
N PRO A 7 11.07 -0.87 -11.98
CA PRO A 7 11.68 -1.39 -10.75
C PRO A 7 12.27 -0.32 -9.82
N GLY A 8 12.50 0.90 -10.31
CA GLY A 8 12.87 2.05 -9.49
C GLY A 8 11.70 2.66 -8.69
N TYR A 9 10.47 2.50 -9.16
CA TYR A 9 9.27 3.12 -8.60
C TYR A 9 8.72 2.32 -7.40
N GLU A 10 8.93 1.01 -7.37
CA GLU A 10 8.53 0.13 -6.26
C GLU A 10 9.15 0.59 -4.92
N ARG A 11 10.45 0.92 -4.90
CA ARG A 11 11.11 1.42 -3.68
C ARG A 11 10.55 2.77 -3.20
N THR A 12 10.09 3.61 -4.13
CA THR A 12 9.44 4.88 -3.80
C THR A 12 8.05 4.64 -3.21
N ILE A 13 7.27 3.71 -3.80
CA ILE A 13 5.95 3.32 -3.28
C ILE A 13 6.09 2.74 -1.86
N ASP A 14 7.02 1.83 -1.61
CA ASP A 14 7.22 1.20 -0.29
C ASP A 14 7.48 2.25 0.79
N SER A 15 8.30 3.26 0.47
CA SER A 15 8.62 4.36 1.37
C SER A 15 7.38 5.21 1.70
N HIS A 16 6.55 5.47 0.69
CA HIS A 16 5.28 6.19 0.88
C HIS A 16 4.28 5.37 1.69
N VAL A 17 4.13 4.07 1.43
CA VAL A 17 3.26 3.17 2.18
C VAL A 17 3.72 3.06 3.64
N LYS A 18 5.03 2.94 3.89
CA LYS A 18 5.60 2.93 5.25
C LYS A 18 5.26 4.22 6.00
N ASN A 19 5.46 5.37 5.37
CA ASN A 19 5.15 6.67 5.98
C ASN A 19 3.64 6.85 6.20
N LEU A 20 2.82 6.40 5.27
CA LEU A 20 1.36 6.44 5.39
C LEU A 20 0.87 5.55 6.54
N ARG A 21 1.32 4.30 6.61
CA ARG A 21 1.01 3.39 7.73
C ARG A 21 1.41 3.99 9.08
N ARG A 22 2.56 4.67 9.15
CA ARG A 22 2.98 5.38 10.37
C ARG A 22 2.01 6.51 10.75
N LYS A 23 1.53 7.30 9.78
CA LYS A 23 0.54 8.38 10.02
C LYS A 23 -0.83 7.85 10.45
N LEU A 24 -1.19 6.65 9.98
CA LEU A 24 -2.45 5.97 10.32
C LEU A 24 -2.40 5.23 11.66
N GLY A 25 -1.23 5.17 12.32
CA GLY A 25 -1.07 4.53 13.61
C GLY A 25 -1.33 3.02 13.58
N PRO A 26 -1.87 2.43 14.67
CA PRO A 26 -2.07 0.97 14.78
C PRO A 26 -2.91 0.36 13.64
N ASP A 27 -3.84 1.12 13.08
CA ASP A 27 -4.72 0.67 12.01
C ASP A 27 -4.07 0.72 10.61
N GLY A 28 -2.88 1.29 10.47
CA GLY A 28 -2.25 1.51 9.17
C GLY A 28 -2.08 0.25 8.34
N ALA A 29 -1.72 -0.87 8.97
CA ALA A 29 -1.58 -2.16 8.29
C ALA A 29 -2.93 -2.75 7.84
N ARG A 30 -4.02 -2.46 8.55
CA ARG A 30 -5.39 -2.87 8.18
C ARG A 30 -5.93 -1.98 7.06
N ILE A 31 -5.64 -0.68 7.08
CA ILE A 31 -6.14 0.28 6.09
C ILE A 31 -5.39 0.14 4.76
N VAL A 32 -4.07 -0.07 4.81
CA VAL A 32 -3.23 -0.30 3.61
C VAL A 32 -2.60 -1.67 3.74
N GLU A 33 -3.09 -2.63 2.98
CA GLU A 33 -2.66 -4.02 3.04
C GLU A 33 -1.60 -4.32 1.98
N THR A 34 -0.68 -5.24 2.29
CA THR A 34 0.26 -5.78 1.30
C THR A 34 -0.36 -6.99 0.64
N VAL A 35 -0.42 -6.98 -0.69
CA VAL A 35 -0.78 -8.13 -1.52
C VAL A 35 0.50 -8.69 -2.13
N LEU A 36 0.96 -9.83 -1.63
CA LEU A 36 2.23 -10.43 -2.04
C LEU A 36 2.26 -10.69 -3.55
N GLY A 37 3.34 -10.26 -4.20
CA GLY A 37 3.52 -10.38 -5.65
C GLY A 37 2.65 -9.45 -6.49
N VAL A 38 1.87 -8.56 -5.88
CA VAL A 38 0.96 -7.63 -6.58
C VAL A 38 1.20 -6.17 -6.19
N GLY A 39 1.37 -5.89 -4.89
CA GLY A 39 1.57 -4.52 -4.39
C GLY A 39 0.71 -4.24 -3.16
N TYR A 40 -0.06 -3.15 -3.20
CA TYR A 40 -0.84 -2.66 -2.04
C TYR A 40 -2.30 -2.43 -2.39
N ARG A 41 -3.20 -2.63 -1.42
CA ARG A 41 -4.64 -2.33 -1.56
C ARG A 41 -5.19 -1.64 -0.32
N LEU A 42 -6.33 -0.98 -0.48
CA LEU A 42 -7.10 -0.48 0.66
C LEU A 42 -7.89 -1.63 1.30
N GLY A 43 -7.77 -1.77 2.62
CA GLY A 43 -8.48 -2.77 3.43
C GLY A 43 -9.83 -2.28 3.96
N TRP A 44 -10.48 -1.37 3.24
CA TRP A 44 -11.80 -0.86 3.64
C TRP A 44 -12.84 -1.97 3.50
N SER A 45 -13.31 -2.48 4.64
CA SER A 45 -14.65 -3.05 4.72
C SER A 45 -15.61 -1.88 4.53
N ARG A 46 -16.25 -1.75 3.37
CA ARG A 46 -17.40 -0.86 3.24
C ARG A 46 -18.38 -1.27 4.35
N ASP A 47 -18.79 -0.31 5.17
CA ASP A 47 -19.67 -0.53 6.32
C ASP A 47 -20.82 -1.49 5.94
N ARG A 48 -21.01 -2.51 6.78
CA ARG A 48 -22.16 -3.43 6.72
C ARG A 48 -23.21 -2.96 7.72
#